data_AF-A0A7W1C635-F1
#
_entry.id   AF-A0A7W1C635-F1
#
_cell.length_a   1.000
_cell.length_b   1.000
_cell.length_c   1.000
_cell.angle_alpha   90.00
_cell.angle_beta   90.00
_cell.angle_gamma   90.00
#
_symmetry.space_group_name_H-M   'P 1'
#
loop_
_entity.id
_entity.type
_entity.pdbx_description
1 polymer ?
#
loop_
_entity_poly.entity_id
_entity_poly.type
_entity_poly.pdbx_seq_one_letter_code
_entity_poly.pdbx_strand_id
1 'polypeptide(L)'
;MHPLHLFRPFEVGTFAAVLLGLCLSYALAWGIPARFLSHAAGWSSMRVDVLAEAEEAGLDGGVIFVTTSWGSRLLAGLRERGVPPSLAEQGYYGVDHCELQGLLDRARAGAWPAARLNREIESLMAGGEVLHSPDLNGDPTLKLRVAGRLTPACAEEIAHDRAGYTLYLPHLLANDPRLRGRWIVAHDMRSENARLLAAFPGRPASRYRPGRFEPLSALRGPAVSTLARP
;
A
#
# COMPACT_ATOMS: atom_id res chain seq x y z
N MET A 1 -6.53 77.00 16.75
CA MET A 1 -5.60 76.76 15.62
C MET A 1 -4.69 75.58 15.95
N HIS A 2 -5.06 74.38 15.51
CA HIS A 2 -4.13 73.25 15.38
C HIS A 2 -4.58 72.44 14.15
N PRO A 3 -3.77 72.37 13.08
CA PRO A 3 -4.08 71.49 11.97
C PRO A 3 -3.84 70.05 12.42
N LEU A 4 -4.91 69.25 12.43
CA LEU A 4 -4.81 67.80 12.57
C LEU A 4 -3.96 67.28 11.40
N HIS A 5 -2.78 66.78 11.74
CA HIS A 5 -1.84 66.18 10.80
C HIS A 5 -2.48 65.00 10.07
N LEU A 6 -2.66 65.16 8.76
CA LEU A 6 -2.34 64.20 7.71
C LEU A 6 -2.23 62.72 8.16
N PHE A 7 -3.37 62.03 8.17
CA PHE A 7 -3.35 60.61 7.79
C PHE A 7 -3.06 60.56 6.29
N ARG A 8 -1.78 60.40 5.92
CA ARG A 8 -1.46 60.03 4.53
C ARG A 8 -2.16 58.71 4.25
N PRO A 9 -3.02 58.60 3.23
CA PRO A 9 -3.59 57.32 2.85
C PRO A 9 -2.41 56.39 2.56
N PHE A 10 -2.39 55.24 3.24
CA PHE A 10 -1.41 54.20 2.95
C PHE A 10 -1.53 53.89 1.45
N GLU A 11 -0.50 54.19 0.68
CA GLU A 11 -0.56 53.94 -0.76
C GLU A 11 -0.78 52.45 -0.97
N VAL A 12 -1.76 52.10 -1.81
CA VAL A 12 -2.11 50.72 -2.13
C VAL A 12 -0.86 49.91 -2.51
N GLY A 13 0.14 50.56 -3.12
CA GLY A 13 1.44 49.98 -3.43
C GLY A 13 2.26 49.56 -2.21
N THR A 14 2.26 50.31 -1.10
CA THR A 14 2.96 49.93 0.13
C THR A 14 2.31 48.72 0.79
N PHE A 15 0.98 48.67 0.82
CA PHE A 15 0.26 47.51 1.36
C PHE A 15 0.51 46.26 0.52
N ALA A 16 0.44 46.38 -0.81
CA ALA A 16 0.74 45.29 -1.73
C ALA A 16 2.18 44.78 -1.57
N ALA A 17 3.16 45.68 -1.45
CA ALA A 17 4.57 45.31 -1.25
C ALA A 17 4.81 44.58 0.08
N VAL A 18 4.19 45.04 1.17
CA VAL A 18 4.27 44.37 2.48
C VAL A 18 3.64 42.98 2.42
N LEU A 19 2.46 42.85 1.81
CA LEU A 19 1.78 41.56 1.66
C LEU A 19 2.61 40.59 0.82
N LEU A 20 3.14 41.03 -0.33
CA LEU A 20 4.04 40.24 -1.17
C LEU A 20 5.28 39.80 -0.40
N GLY A 21 5.91 40.70 0.36
CA GLY A 21 7.07 40.39 1.19
C GLY A 21 6.76 39.34 2.26
N LEU A 22 5.61 39.44 2.93
CA LEU A 22 5.15 38.45 3.92
C LEU A 22 4.83 37.10 3.28
N CYS A 23 4.19 37.08 2.10
CA CYS A 23 3.95 35.85 1.36
C CYS A 23 5.26 35.18 0.92
N LEU A 24 6.22 35.96 0.42
CA LEU A 24 7.52 35.45 -0.02
C LEU A 24 8.32 34.90 1.16
N SER A 25 8.36 35.61 2.29
CA SER A 25 9.08 35.19 3.48
C SER A 25 8.46 33.93 4.08
N TYR A 26 7.14 33.84 4.17
CA TYR A 26 6.44 32.63 4.59
C TYR A 26 6.71 31.45 3.64
N ALA A 27 6.64 31.68 2.32
CA ALA A 27 6.90 30.64 1.33
C ALA A 27 8.35 30.12 1.42
N LEU A 28 9.34 31.01 1.54
CA LEU A 28 10.75 30.62 1.60
C LEU A 28 11.15 29.99 2.93
N ALA A 29 10.64 30.51 4.04
CA ALA A 29 11.06 30.06 5.36
C ALA A 29 10.27 28.83 5.84
N TRP A 30 8.98 28.72 5.49
CA TRP A 30 8.10 27.63 5.95
C TRP A 30 7.59 26.76 4.81
N GLY A 31 7.04 27.35 3.76
CA GLY A 31 6.38 26.61 2.68
C GLY A 31 7.30 25.64 1.94
N ILE A 32 8.39 26.16 1.36
CA ILE A 32 9.35 25.40 0.55
C ILE A 32 10.09 24.37 1.40
N PRO A 33 10.67 24.69 2.58
CA PRO A 33 11.34 23.71 3.42
C PRO A 33 10.41 22.60 3.89
N ALA A 34 9.18 22.92 4.34
CA ALA A 34 8.21 21.91 4.75
C ALA A 34 7.82 20.98 3.59
N ARG A 35 7.65 21.52 2.38
CA ARG A 35 7.38 20.72 1.18
C ARG A 35 8.58 19.88 0.76
N PHE A 36 9.79 20.42 0.82
CA PHE A 36 11.00 19.70 0.49
C PHE A 36 11.25 18.57 1.49
N LEU A 37 11.08 18.81 2.79
CA LEU A 37 11.10 17.78 3.82
C LEU A 37 9.99 16.75 3.61
N SER A 38 8.76 17.15 3.27
CA SER A 38 7.68 16.22 2.94
C SER A 38 7.95 15.41 1.68
N HIS A 39 8.70 15.96 0.72
CA HIS A 39 9.03 15.30 -0.53
C HIS A 39 10.25 14.39 -0.38
N ALA A 40 11.25 14.80 0.42
CA ALA A 40 12.45 14.04 0.78
C ALA A 40 12.14 12.92 1.80
N ALA A 41 11.23 13.16 2.75
CA ALA A 41 10.60 12.14 3.58
C ALA A 41 9.44 11.43 2.84
N GLY A 42 9.03 11.97 1.69
CA GLY A 42 8.08 11.36 0.79
C GLY A 42 8.66 10.05 0.31
N TRP A 43 7.90 8.97 0.48
CA TRP A 43 8.43 7.62 0.40
C TRP A 43 9.14 7.41 -0.94
N SER A 44 10.44 7.12 -0.92
CA SER A 44 11.24 6.83 -2.11
C SER A 44 10.60 5.75 -2.98
N SER A 45 9.83 4.85 -2.36
CA SER A 45 8.97 3.85 -3.00
C SER A 45 7.94 4.43 -3.99
N MET A 46 7.48 5.68 -3.82
CA MET A 46 6.58 6.33 -4.80
C MET A 46 7.28 6.77 -6.09
N ARG A 47 8.61 6.87 -6.07
CA ARG A 47 9.41 7.35 -7.20
C ARG A 47 10.01 6.24 -8.05
N VAL A 48 9.78 4.99 -7.63
CA VAL A 48 10.23 3.82 -8.38
C VAL A 48 9.45 3.77 -9.69
N ASP A 49 10.15 3.62 -10.80
CA ASP A 49 9.54 3.21 -12.07
C ASP A 49 9.85 1.72 -12.26
N VAL A 50 8.91 0.87 -11.85
CA VAL A 50 9.06 -0.58 -11.92
C VAL A 50 9.26 -1.06 -13.35
N LEU A 51 8.73 -0.35 -14.36
CA LEU A 51 8.91 -0.77 -15.74
C LEU A 51 10.31 -0.41 -16.25
N ALA A 52 10.82 0.77 -15.92
CA ALA A 52 12.19 1.14 -16.24
C ALA A 52 13.20 0.19 -15.55
N GLU A 53 13.00 -0.12 -14.26
CA GLU A 53 13.85 -1.08 -13.55
C GLU A 53 13.75 -2.50 -14.13
N ALA A 54 12.57 -2.91 -14.61
CA ALA A 54 12.40 -4.20 -15.27
C ALA A 54 13.20 -4.28 -16.58
N GLU A 55 13.18 -3.21 -17.37
CA GLU A 55 13.96 -3.12 -18.62
C GLU A 55 15.47 -3.09 -18.35
N GLU A 56 15.93 -2.34 -17.34
CA GLU A 56 17.32 -2.34 -16.89
C GLU A 56 17.77 -3.72 -16.38
N ALA A 57 16.86 -4.48 -15.78
CA ALA A 57 17.06 -5.87 -15.38
C ALA A 57 16.99 -6.86 -16.56
N GLY A 58 16.81 -6.38 -17.81
CA GLY A 58 16.76 -7.20 -19.01
C GLY A 58 15.47 -8.00 -19.19
N LEU A 59 14.36 -7.56 -18.59
CA LEU A 59 13.06 -8.19 -18.76
C LEU A 59 12.34 -7.60 -19.99
N ASP A 60 11.90 -8.47 -20.90
CA ASP A 60 11.25 -8.06 -22.17
C ASP A 60 9.73 -7.88 -22.09
N GLY A 61 9.11 -8.27 -20.97
CA GLY A 61 7.66 -8.22 -20.77
C GLY A 61 7.19 -9.24 -19.73
N GLY A 62 5.89 -9.23 -19.42
CA GLY A 62 5.29 -10.24 -18.54
C GLY A 62 4.42 -9.68 -17.43
N VAL A 63 4.29 -10.47 -16.35
CA VAL A 63 3.54 -10.11 -15.15
C VAL A 63 4.51 -9.75 -14.02
N ILE A 64 4.42 -8.53 -13.50
CA ILE A 64 5.21 -8.06 -12.36
C ILE A 64 4.30 -7.98 -11.14
N PHE A 65 4.59 -8.79 -10.13
CA PHE A 65 3.92 -8.74 -8.83
C PHE A 65 4.71 -7.85 -7.88
N VAL A 66 4.19 -6.67 -7.60
CA VAL A 66 4.81 -5.69 -6.70
C VAL A 66 4.52 -6.08 -5.27
N THR A 67 5.57 -6.38 -4.50
CA THR A 67 5.44 -6.62 -3.07
C THR A 67 5.01 -5.35 -2.35
N THR A 68 3.79 -5.34 -1.80
CA THR A 68 3.24 -4.25 -0.99
C THR A 68 3.27 -4.57 0.50
N SER A 69 2.85 -3.66 1.38
CA SER A 69 2.71 -4.01 2.81
C SER A 69 1.58 -5.01 3.05
N TRP A 70 1.63 -5.70 4.19
CA TRP A 70 0.56 -6.56 4.69
C TRP A 70 -0.77 -5.81 4.75
N GLY A 71 -0.79 -4.57 5.26
CA GLY A 71 -2.01 -3.78 5.31
C GLY A 71 -2.64 -3.54 3.93
N SER A 72 -1.81 -3.24 2.92
CA SER A 72 -2.28 -3.11 1.53
C SER A 72 -2.82 -4.42 0.97
N ARG A 73 -2.16 -5.56 1.24
CA ARG A 73 -2.65 -6.89 0.81
C ARG A 73 -3.96 -7.25 1.50
N LEU A 74 -4.10 -6.92 2.78
CA LEU A 74 -5.29 -7.18 3.58
C LEU A 74 -6.49 -6.41 3.02
N LEU A 75 -6.35 -5.11 2.76
CA LEU A 75 -7.39 -4.28 2.14
C LEU A 75 -7.78 -4.78 0.74
N ALA A 76 -6.79 -5.12 -0.09
CA ALA A 76 -7.04 -5.67 -1.42
C ALA A 76 -7.80 -7.01 -1.33
N GLY A 77 -7.42 -7.89 -0.41
CA GLY A 77 -8.08 -9.17 -0.18
C GLY A 77 -9.52 -9.04 0.31
N LEU A 78 -9.80 -8.09 1.22
CA LEU A 78 -11.16 -7.79 1.65
C LEU A 78 -12.03 -7.31 0.47
N ARG A 79 -11.51 -6.39 -0.33
CA ARG A 79 -12.21 -5.87 -1.52
C ARG A 79 -12.46 -6.96 -2.56
N GLU A 80 -11.50 -7.86 -2.80
CA GLU A 80 -11.67 -9.02 -3.68
C GLU A 80 -12.81 -9.94 -3.21
N ARG A 81 -12.99 -10.07 -1.88
CA ARG A 81 -14.10 -10.84 -1.29
C ARG A 81 -15.43 -10.11 -1.28
N GLY A 82 -15.51 -8.93 -1.89
CA GLY A 82 -16.74 -8.14 -2.01
C GLY A 82 -17.09 -7.31 -0.78
N VAL A 83 -16.12 -7.08 0.11
CA VAL A 83 -16.31 -6.13 1.22
C VAL A 83 -16.35 -4.72 0.65
N PRO A 84 -17.38 -3.89 0.98
CA PRO A 84 -17.45 -2.51 0.53
C PRO A 84 -16.20 -1.71 0.94
N PRO A 85 -15.70 -0.78 0.11
CA PRO A 85 -14.49 -0.02 0.40
C PRO A 85 -14.50 0.66 1.78
N SER A 86 -15.63 1.26 2.16
CA SER A 86 -15.78 1.92 3.46
C SER A 86 -15.68 0.94 4.64
N LEU A 87 -16.31 -0.23 4.54
CA LEU A 87 -16.25 -1.25 5.58
C LEU A 87 -14.86 -1.88 5.67
N ALA A 88 -14.19 -2.08 4.54
CA ALA A 88 -12.81 -2.57 4.52
C ALA A 88 -11.86 -1.59 5.23
N GLU A 89 -12.01 -0.29 4.98
CA GLU A 89 -11.20 0.75 5.65
C GLU A 89 -11.53 0.87 7.13
N GLN A 90 -12.81 0.86 7.52
CA GLN A 90 -13.21 0.87 8.93
C GLN A 90 -12.66 -0.34 9.68
N GLY A 91 -12.81 -1.55 9.11
CA GLY A 91 -12.24 -2.76 9.69
C GLY A 91 -10.72 -2.70 9.78
N TYR A 92 -10.05 -2.18 8.76
CA TYR A 92 -8.59 -2.04 8.74
C TYR A 92 -8.06 -1.12 9.85
N TYR A 93 -8.76 -0.02 10.16
CA TYR A 93 -8.33 0.89 11.24
C TYR A 93 -8.86 0.49 12.62
N GLY A 94 -9.97 -0.25 12.69
CA GLY A 94 -10.70 -0.56 13.91
C GLY A 94 -10.57 -2.00 14.42
N VAL A 95 -9.89 -2.88 13.70
CA VAL A 95 -9.71 -4.30 14.08
C VAL A 95 -8.22 -4.66 14.10
N ASP A 96 -7.86 -5.56 15.02
CA ASP A 96 -6.55 -6.21 15.03
C ASP A 96 -6.28 -6.90 13.67
N HIS A 97 -5.15 -6.59 13.03
CA HIS A 97 -4.83 -7.10 11.69
C HIS A 97 -4.66 -8.61 11.67
N CYS A 98 -4.24 -9.25 12.76
CA CYS A 98 -4.21 -10.70 12.86
C CYS A 98 -5.61 -11.33 12.85
N GLU A 99 -6.55 -10.73 13.58
CA GLU A 99 -7.93 -11.20 13.57
C GLU A 99 -8.58 -11.01 12.21
N LEU A 100 -8.35 -9.85 11.59
CA LEU A 100 -8.87 -9.52 10.27
C LEU A 100 -8.27 -10.43 9.18
N GLN A 101 -6.97 -10.71 9.25
CA GLN A 101 -6.30 -11.70 8.38
C GLN A 101 -6.89 -13.09 8.58
N GLY A 102 -7.00 -13.55 9.82
CA GLY A 102 -7.58 -14.87 10.12
C GLY A 102 -9.04 -14.98 9.67
N LEU A 103 -9.82 -13.90 9.76
CA LEU A 103 -11.18 -13.83 9.24
C LEU A 103 -11.22 -13.95 7.72
N LEU A 104 -10.35 -13.21 7.01
CA LEU A 104 -10.22 -13.28 5.57
C LEU A 104 -9.83 -14.69 5.10
N ASP A 105 -8.88 -15.33 5.79
CA ASP A 105 -8.42 -16.68 5.45
C ASP A 105 -9.52 -17.73 5.66
N ARG A 106 -10.29 -17.64 6.76
CA ARG A 106 -11.48 -18.49 6.96
C ARG A 106 -12.54 -18.25 5.89
N ALA A 107 -12.78 -17.00 5.51
CA ALA A 107 -13.74 -16.65 4.48
C ALA A 107 -13.34 -17.20 3.10
N ARG A 108 -12.04 -17.23 2.80
CA ARG A 108 -11.49 -17.88 1.59
C ARG A 108 -11.65 -19.40 1.65
N ALA A 109 -11.14 -20.03 2.69
CA ALA A 109 -11.18 -21.49 2.84
C ALA A 109 -12.61 -22.04 2.87
N GLY A 110 -13.55 -21.33 3.52
CA GLY A 110 -14.96 -21.70 3.59
C GLY A 110 -15.83 -21.15 2.47
N ALA A 111 -15.26 -20.46 1.47
CA ALA A 111 -16.00 -19.82 0.38
C ALA A 111 -17.21 -18.97 0.88
N TRP A 112 -17.02 -18.21 1.95
CA TRP A 112 -18.11 -17.46 2.58
C TRP A 112 -18.70 -16.41 1.64
N PRO A 113 -20.03 -16.23 1.61
CA PRO A 113 -20.65 -15.10 0.93
C PRO A 113 -20.15 -13.76 1.52
N ALA A 114 -20.03 -12.72 0.69
CA ALA A 114 -19.57 -11.39 1.12
C ALA A 114 -20.39 -10.85 2.29
N ALA A 115 -21.72 -11.03 2.27
CA ALA A 115 -22.60 -10.60 3.35
C ALA A 115 -22.28 -11.23 4.71
N ARG A 116 -21.76 -12.47 4.74
CA ARG A 116 -21.30 -13.09 5.99
C ARG A 116 -20.01 -12.43 6.46
N LEU A 117 -19.03 -12.26 5.58
CA LEU A 117 -17.77 -11.61 5.92
C LEU A 117 -17.99 -10.18 6.45
N ASN A 118 -18.89 -9.42 5.82
CA ASN A 118 -19.24 -8.06 6.27
C ASN A 118 -19.74 -8.04 7.72
N ARG A 119 -20.69 -8.91 8.07
CA ARG A 119 -21.23 -8.99 9.44
C ARG A 119 -20.17 -9.38 10.47
N GLU A 120 -19.24 -10.24 10.10
CA GLU A 120 -18.17 -10.69 10.99
C GLU A 120 -17.15 -9.55 11.24
N ILE A 121 -16.86 -8.73 10.22
CA ILE A 121 -16.03 -7.51 10.38
C ILE A 121 -16.75 -6.52 11.30
N GLU A 122 -18.04 -6.26 11.07
CA GLU A 122 -18.86 -5.39 11.93
C GLU A 122 -18.88 -5.86 13.39
N SER A 123 -18.99 -7.18 13.61
CA SER A 123 -18.93 -7.79 14.94
C SER A 123 -17.59 -7.55 15.63
N LEU A 124 -16.46 -7.71 14.92
CA LEU A 124 -15.14 -7.45 15.47
C LEU A 124 -14.95 -5.98 15.86
N MET A 125 -15.44 -5.04 15.04
CA MET A 125 -15.36 -3.61 15.33
C MET A 125 -16.15 -3.21 16.58
N ALA A 126 -17.25 -3.90 16.89
CA ALA A 126 -18.06 -3.62 18.07
C ALA A 126 -17.35 -3.94 19.40
N GLY A 127 -16.24 -4.69 19.38
CA GLY A 127 -15.49 -5.10 20.57
C GLY A 127 -14.80 -3.95 21.32
N GLY A 128 -14.56 -2.80 20.67
CA GLY A 128 -14.11 -1.56 21.33
C GLY A 128 -12.73 -1.64 22.00
N GLU A 129 -11.87 -2.54 21.56
CA GLU A 129 -10.57 -2.77 22.19
C GLU A 129 -9.49 -1.76 21.74
N VAL A 130 -8.52 -1.50 22.62
CA VAL A 130 -7.41 -0.58 22.32
C VAL A 130 -6.40 -1.26 21.41
N LEU A 131 -6.26 -0.70 20.21
CA LEU A 131 -5.27 -1.12 19.23
C LEU A 131 -3.99 -0.30 19.35
N HIS A 132 -2.87 -0.96 19.11
CA HIS A 132 -1.55 -0.36 19.09
C HIS A 132 -0.95 -0.47 17.69
N SER A 133 -0.04 0.44 17.38
CA SER A 133 0.72 0.43 16.14
C SER A 133 2.20 0.20 16.42
N PRO A 134 2.60 -1.06 16.67
CA PRO A 134 4.00 -1.36 16.90
C PRO A 134 4.75 -1.32 15.55
N ASP A 135 5.99 -0.84 15.58
CA ASP A 135 6.88 -0.92 14.42
C ASP A 135 7.51 -2.31 14.33
N LEU A 136 6.75 -3.27 13.79
CA LEU A 136 7.21 -4.66 13.64
C LEU A 136 7.62 -5.00 12.22
N ASN A 137 7.00 -4.41 11.22
CA ASN A 137 7.17 -4.73 9.81
C ASN A 137 7.51 -3.49 8.96
N GLY A 138 7.80 -2.35 9.59
CA GLY A 138 8.01 -1.08 8.91
C GLY A 138 6.75 -0.44 8.35
N ASP A 139 5.56 -1.01 8.58
CA ASP A 139 4.27 -0.40 8.24
C ASP A 139 3.73 0.37 9.45
N PRO A 140 3.74 1.71 9.45
CA PRO A 140 3.27 2.50 10.59
C PRO A 140 1.75 2.40 10.82
N THR A 141 1.03 1.81 9.87
CA THR A 141 -0.43 1.63 9.93
C THR A 141 -0.84 0.27 10.46
N LEU A 142 0.11 -0.62 10.78
CA LEU A 142 -0.15 -1.89 11.46
C LEU A 142 -0.98 -1.66 12.73
N LYS A 143 -2.01 -2.49 12.93
CA LYS A 143 -2.86 -2.48 14.13
C LYS A 143 -2.85 -3.84 14.80
N LEU A 144 -2.40 -3.88 16.05
CA LEU A 144 -2.38 -5.09 16.88
C LEU A 144 -2.86 -4.78 18.29
N ARG A 145 -3.55 -5.73 18.91
CA ARG A 145 -3.90 -5.71 20.32
C ARG A 145 -2.67 -6.06 21.16
N VAL A 146 -2.34 -5.21 22.15
CA VAL A 146 -1.24 -5.49 23.09
C VAL A 146 -1.72 -6.49 24.13
N ALA A 147 -1.60 -7.78 23.78
CA ALA A 147 -1.58 -8.96 24.65
C ALA A 147 -1.74 -10.29 23.84
N GLY A 148 -1.64 -10.28 22.51
CA GLY A 148 -1.85 -11.47 21.69
C GLY A 148 -0.56 -12.17 21.26
N ARG A 149 -0.54 -13.51 21.31
CA ARG A 149 0.43 -14.30 20.53
C ARG A 149 0.11 -14.10 19.05
N LEU A 150 1.10 -13.65 18.27
CA LEU A 150 0.99 -13.62 16.81
C LEU A 150 0.67 -15.04 16.32
N THR A 151 -0.37 -15.19 15.51
CA THR A 151 -0.61 -16.45 14.81
C THR A 151 0.54 -16.72 13.84
N PRO A 152 0.80 -17.98 13.46
CA PRO A 152 1.83 -18.28 12.47
C PRO A 152 1.65 -17.49 11.16
N ALA A 153 0.41 -17.35 10.69
CA ALA A 153 0.09 -16.56 9.50
C ALA A 153 0.49 -15.09 9.63
N CYS A 154 0.23 -14.45 10.78
CA CYS A 154 0.68 -13.08 11.01
C CYS A 154 2.19 -12.94 11.11
N ALA A 155 2.84 -13.89 11.78
CA ALA A 155 4.29 -13.89 11.90
C ALA A 155 4.95 -13.98 10.51
N GLU A 156 4.36 -14.76 9.60
CA GLU A 156 4.77 -14.81 8.20
C GLU A 156 4.55 -13.48 7.46
N GLU A 157 3.40 -12.82 7.63
CA GLU A 157 3.14 -11.52 7.00
C GLU A 157 4.13 -10.44 7.48
N ILE A 158 4.42 -10.40 8.79
CA ILE A 158 5.44 -9.52 9.37
C ILE A 158 6.83 -9.84 8.79
N ALA A 159 7.21 -11.12 8.72
CA ALA A 159 8.49 -11.52 8.16
C ALA A 159 8.60 -11.19 6.65
N HIS A 160 7.49 -11.35 5.91
CA HIS A 160 7.43 -11.05 4.48
C HIS A 160 7.64 -9.56 4.19
N ASP A 161 7.02 -8.70 4.99
CA ASP A 161 7.15 -7.24 4.87
C ASP A 161 8.54 -6.74 5.30
N ARG A 162 9.14 -7.35 6.33
CA ARG A 162 10.54 -7.07 6.73
C ARG A 162 11.54 -7.31 5.61
N ALA A 163 11.24 -8.17 4.64
CA ALA A 163 12.06 -8.39 3.46
C ALA A 163 11.96 -7.27 2.41
N GLY A 164 11.16 -6.23 2.68
CA GLY A 164 11.01 -5.02 1.89
C GLY A 164 9.77 -5.03 1.01
N TYR A 165 9.06 -3.91 1.00
CA TYR A 165 7.88 -3.66 0.17
C TYR A 165 7.90 -2.25 -0.42
N THR A 166 7.04 -2.00 -1.41
CA THR A 166 6.85 -0.69 -2.05
C THR A 166 5.35 -0.36 -2.16
N LEU A 167 5.02 0.82 -2.66
CA LEU A 167 3.65 1.23 -2.95
C LEU A 167 3.25 0.77 -4.35
N TYR A 168 2.12 0.08 -4.46
CA TYR A 168 1.61 -0.38 -5.75
C TYR A 168 0.94 0.73 -6.57
N LEU A 169 0.24 1.66 -5.92
CA LEU A 169 -0.63 2.63 -6.58
C LEU A 169 0.04 3.42 -7.72
N PRO A 170 1.30 3.90 -7.60
CA PRO A 170 1.99 4.57 -8.70
C PRO A 170 2.09 3.74 -9.97
N HIS A 171 2.11 2.41 -9.87
CA HIS A 171 2.27 1.50 -11.00
C HIS A 171 0.95 1.03 -11.62
N LEU A 172 -0.19 1.30 -10.99
CA LEU A 172 -1.49 0.91 -11.54
C LEU A 172 -1.75 1.56 -12.90
N LEU A 173 -1.30 2.81 -13.08
CA LEU A 173 -1.43 3.56 -14.33
C LEU A 173 -0.52 3.06 -15.46
N ALA A 174 0.47 2.22 -15.13
CA ALA A 174 1.33 1.60 -16.13
C ALA A 174 0.63 0.47 -16.89
N ASN A 175 -0.49 -0.04 -16.36
CA ASN A 175 -1.28 -1.07 -17.02
C ASN A 175 -2.11 -0.50 -18.17
N ASP A 176 -2.07 -1.20 -19.30
CA ASP A 176 -3.11 -1.08 -20.31
C ASP A 176 -4.48 -1.41 -19.68
N PRO A 177 -5.54 -0.59 -19.87
CA PRO A 177 -6.85 -0.84 -19.25
C PRO A 177 -7.51 -2.16 -19.63
N ARG A 178 -7.10 -2.77 -20.75
CA ARG A 178 -7.57 -4.09 -21.20
C ARG A 178 -6.59 -5.21 -20.84
N LEU A 179 -5.51 -4.90 -20.11
CA LEU A 179 -4.42 -5.80 -19.76
C LEU A 179 -3.79 -6.50 -20.97
N ARG A 180 -3.77 -5.82 -22.13
CA ARG A 180 -3.18 -6.35 -23.37
C ARG A 180 -1.76 -5.87 -23.61
N GLY A 181 -1.29 -4.92 -22.80
CA GLY A 181 0.06 -4.37 -22.88
C GLY A 181 1.15 -5.42 -22.68
N ARG A 182 2.39 -5.03 -22.99
CA ARG A 182 3.60 -5.82 -22.75
C ARG A 182 3.77 -6.19 -21.27
N TRP A 183 3.39 -5.27 -20.40
CA TRP A 183 3.46 -5.41 -18.96
C TRP A 183 2.08 -5.52 -18.32
N ILE A 184 1.99 -6.36 -17.30
CA ILE A 184 0.89 -6.41 -16.35
C ILE A 184 1.50 -6.26 -14.97
N VAL A 185 1.28 -5.13 -14.32
CA VAL A 185 1.71 -4.89 -12.95
C VAL A 185 0.55 -5.19 -12.01
N ALA A 186 0.78 -5.96 -10.96
CA ALA A 186 -0.24 -6.35 -9.99
C ALA A 186 0.32 -6.31 -8.56
N HIS A 187 -0.55 -6.25 -7.56
CA HIS A 187 -0.16 -6.54 -6.18
C HIS A 187 0.35 -7.97 -6.07
N ASP A 188 1.46 -8.18 -5.37
CA ASP A 188 1.84 -9.50 -4.89
C ASP A 188 0.88 -9.93 -3.77
N MET A 189 -0.08 -10.78 -4.13
CA MET A 189 -1.07 -11.38 -3.23
C MET A 189 -0.66 -12.79 -2.78
N ARG A 190 0.65 -13.12 -2.87
CA ARG A 190 1.23 -14.41 -2.49
C ARG A 190 0.57 -15.58 -3.24
N SER A 191 -0.12 -16.48 -2.53
CA SER A 191 -0.78 -17.65 -3.12
C SER A 191 -1.81 -17.28 -4.19
N GLU A 192 -2.46 -16.13 -4.03
CA GLU A 192 -3.52 -15.68 -4.93
C GLU A 192 -2.97 -15.19 -6.30
N ASN A 193 -1.65 -14.99 -6.43
CA ASN A 193 -1.02 -14.66 -7.71
C ASN A 193 -1.29 -15.73 -8.78
N ALA A 194 -1.47 -16.99 -8.35
CA ALA A 194 -1.76 -18.11 -9.24
C ALA A 194 -3.02 -17.87 -10.09
N ARG A 195 -4.02 -17.14 -9.56
CA ARG A 195 -5.25 -16.81 -10.29
C ARG A 195 -4.98 -15.87 -11.45
N LEU A 196 -4.16 -14.85 -11.26
CA LEU A 196 -3.77 -13.93 -12.33
C LEU A 196 -2.88 -14.65 -13.36
N LEU A 197 -1.95 -15.47 -12.91
CA LEU A 197 -1.09 -16.27 -13.80
C LEU A 197 -1.89 -17.22 -14.68
N ALA A 198 -2.94 -17.84 -14.14
CA ALA A 198 -3.84 -18.69 -14.91
C ALA A 198 -4.62 -17.93 -16.00
N ALA A 199 -4.90 -16.65 -15.81
CA ALA A 199 -5.56 -15.81 -16.80
C ALA A 199 -4.62 -15.34 -17.93
N PHE A 200 -3.31 -15.34 -17.70
CA PHE A 200 -2.29 -14.93 -18.66
C PHE A 200 -1.23 -16.02 -18.86
N PRO A 201 -1.62 -17.21 -19.37
CA PRO A 201 -0.70 -18.32 -19.56
C PRO A 201 0.42 -17.95 -20.54
N GLY A 202 1.63 -18.44 -20.28
CA GLY A 202 2.79 -18.21 -21.14
C GLY A 202 3.50 -16.87 -20.95
N ARG A 203 2.96 -15.96 -20.12
CA ARG A 203 3.71 -14.76 -19.73
C ARG A 203 4.71 -15.09 -18.62
N PRO A 204 6.00 -14.71 -18.77
CA PRO A 204 6.95 -14.80 -17.67
C PRO A 204 6.46 -13.92 -16.53
N ALA A 205 6.76 -14.33 -15.30
CA ALA A 205 6.29 -13.65 -14.11
C ALA A 205 7.41 -13.49 -13.09
N SER A 206 7.48 -12.29 -12.52
CA SER A 206 8.48 -11.91 -11.54
C SER A 206 7.80 -11.21 -10.36
N ARG A 207 8.31 -11.44 -9.16
CA ARG A 207 8.03 -10.60 -7.99
C ARG A 207 9.03 -9.45 -7.98
N TYR A 208 8.51 -8.23 -7.89
CA TYR A 208 9.30 -7.04 -7.63
C TYR A 208 9.34 -6.77 -6.13
N ARG A 209 10.56 -6.70 -5.60
CA ARG A 209 10.86 -6.07 -4.31
C ARG A 209 11.77 -4.88 -4.58
N PRO A 210 11.79 -3.84 -3.72
CA PRO A 210 12.62 -2.66 -3.94
C PRO A 210 14.05 -3.04 -4.40
N GLY A 211 14.40 -2.66 -5.64
CA GLY A 211 15.69 -2.91 -6.28
C GLY A 211 15.98 -4.33 -6.78
N ARG A 212 15.01 -5.25 -6.81
CA ARG A 212 15.22 -6.61 -7.34
C ARG A 212 13.97 -7.27 -7.94
N PHE A 213 14.20 -8.07 -8.97
CA PHE A 213 13.20 -8.96 -9.57
C PHE A 213 13.52 -10.42 -9.26
N GLU A 214 12.56 -11.13 -8.67
CA GLU A 214 12.64 -12.55 -8.32
C GLU A 214 11.71 -13.35 -9.27
N PRO A 215 12.23 -14.23 -10.14
CA PRO A 215 11.39 -15.05 -11.01
C PRO A 215 10.43 -15.94 -10.21
N LEU A 216 9.14 -15.92 -10.52
CA LEU A 216 8.13 -16.74 -9.82
C LEU A 216 8.22 -18.23 -10.16
N SER A 217 8.88 -18.60 -11.27
CA SER A 217 9.25 -19.98 -11.57
C SER A 217 10.26 -20.55 -10.57
N ALA A 218 11.13 -19.71 -10.01
CA ALA A 218 12.13 -20.10 -9.00
C ALA A 218 11.55 -20.16 -7.57
N LEU A 219 10.33 -19.66 -7.36
CA LEU A 219 9.64 -19.64 -6.06
C LEU A 219 8.73 -20.86 -5.85
N ARG A 220 8.63 -21.77 -6.83
CA ARG A 220 8.15 -23.13 -6.58
C ARG A 220 9.26 -23.88 -5.84
N GLY A 221 9.13 -24.02 -4.51
CA GLY A 221 9.89 -25.02 -3.76
C GLY A 221 9.78 -26.41 -4.41
N PRO A 222 10.70 -27.35 -4.12
CA PRO A 222 10.90 -28.55 -4.90
C PRO A 222 9.56 -29.26 -5.10
N ALA A 223 9.25 -29.54 -6.37
CA ALA A 223 8.12 -30.36 -6.74
C ALA A 223 8.12 -31.60 -5.83
N VAL A 224 7.04 -31.80 -5.09
CA VAL A 224 6.80 -33.05 -4.37
C VAL A 224 6.92 -34.14 -5.43
N SER A 225 8.03 -34.87 -5.37
CA SER A 225 8.30 -36.01 -6.23
C SER A 225 7.12 -36.95 -6.08
N THR A 226 6.39 -37.16 -7.18
CA THR A 226 5.39 -38.20 -7.34
C THR A 226 6.08 -39.54 -7.07
N LEU A 227 6.04 -39.98 -5.80
CA LEU A 227 6.43 -41.30 -5.38
C LEU A 227 5.32 -42.27 -5.78
N ALA A 228 5.66 -43.09 -6.77
CA ALA A 228 5.29 -44.49 -6.96
C ALA A 228 3.85 -44.90 -6.60
N ARG A 229 3.05 -45.19 -7.64
CA ARG A 229 1.98 -46.19 -7.54
C ARG A 229 2.61 -47.59 -7.37
N PRO A 230 2.07 -48.44 -6.49
CA PRO A 230 2.23 -49.89 -6.63
C PRO A 230 1.47 -50.41 -7.86
#